data_AF-A0A6P0NE46-F1
#
_entry.id   AF-A0A6P0NE46-F1
#
_cell.length_a   1.000
_cell.length_b   1.000
_cell.length_c   1.000
_cell.angle_alpha   90.00
_cell.angle_beta   90.00
_cell.angle_gamma   90.00
#
_symmetry.space_group_name_H-M   'P 1'
#
loop_
_entity.id
_entity.type
_entity.pdbx_description
1 polymer ?
#
loop_
_entity_poly.entity_id
_entity_poly.type
_entity_poly.pdbx_seq_one_letter_code
_entity_poly.pdbx_strand_id
1 'polypeptide(L)'
;MAPDGAITVAAVADSQRVRLQRAGQVLTLEVEPWSQSGLNTVLEPTQLPAMLTGLSQGHADVLTVEADGTMRLTQAGTIIASEPGHVSLAGDIYTRGIQGGQISILGDNVSLIDATLRADGHQQGGRIHVGGSYQGSGPMPNADYTWISSDSHLSANALGQGDGGHIIVWADQSTQFRGNVEAEGGPLGGDGGFIEVSGKSRLVFDGQFSLQAPQGEAG
;
A
#
# COMPACT_ATOMS: atom_id res chain seq x y z
N MET A 1 -11.10 -0.71 14.53
CA MET A 1 -10.36 -1.98 14.29
C MET A 1 -10.83 -2.64 13.00
N ALA A 2 -9.93 -3.25 12.24
CA ALA A 2 -10.26 -4.05 11.07
C ALA A 2 -9.59 -5.41 11.22
N PRO A 3 -10.28 -6.43 11.79
CA PRO A 3 -9.85 -7.79 11.57
C PRO A 3 -10.00 -8.02 10.04
N ASP A 4 -8.93 -8.45 9.39
CA ASP A 4 -8.92 -8.83 7.96
C ASP A 4 -9.15 -7.68 6.95
N GLY A 5 -8.77 -6.44 7.32
CA GLY A 5 -8.97 -5.26 6.47
C GLY A 5 -8.11 -5.23 5.20
N ALA A 6 -8.73 -4.83 4.08
CA ALA A 6 -8.02 -4.44 2.86
C ALA A 6 -7.84 -2.91 2.81
N ILE A 7 -6.63 -2.46 2.44
CA ILE A 7 -6.29 -1.07 2.18
C ILE A 7 -5.91 -0.96 0.70
N THR A 8 -6.67 -0.16 -0.06
CA THR A 8 -6.34 0.15 -1.46
C THR A 8 -6.09 1.64 -1.61
N VAL A 9 -4.93 1.98 -2.16
CA VAL A 9 -4.57 3.32 -2.65
C VAL A 9 -4.52 3.26 -4.17
N ALA A 10 -5.37 4.02 -4.85
CA ALA A 10 -5.40 4.05 -6.31
C ALA A 10 -5.54 5.47 -6.89
N ALA A 11 -4.80 5.75 -7.96
CA ALA A 11 -4.98 6.91 -8.84
C ALA A 11 -5.41 6.43 -10.24
N VAL A 12 -6.27 7.19 -10.93
CA VAL A 12 -6.85 6.81 -12.24
C VAL A 12 -6.54 7.88 -13.29
N ALA A 13 -6.08 7.49 -14.48
CA ALA A 13 -5.66 8.40 -15.55
C ALA A 13 -6.75 9.39 -16.01
N ASP A 14 -8.00 8.95 -16.07
CA ASP A 14 -9.10 9.67 -16.73
C ASP A 14 -9.87 10.61 -15.78
N SER A 15 -9.33 10.83 -14.57
CA SER A 15 -9.92 11.72 -13.58
C SER A 15 -8.91 11.99 -12.47
N GLN A 16 -8.74 13.24 -12.04
CA GLN A 16 -7.89 13.62 -10.90
C GLN A 16 -8.45 13.13 -9.53
N ARG A 17 -8.85 11.86 -9.44
CA ARG A 17 -9.56 11.25 -8.32
C ARG A 17 -8.64 10.28 -7.58
N VAL A 18 -8.55 10.44 -6.26
CA VAL A 18 -7.95 9.46 -5.35
C VAL A 18 -9.09 8.66 -4.72
N ARG A 19 -9.06 7.32 -4.88
CA ARG A 19 -10.10 6.43 -4.34
C ARG A 19 -9.52 5.58 -3.20
N LEU A 20 -10.07 5.76 -2.00
CA LEU A 20 -9.83 4.91 -0.83
C LEU A 20 -11.09 4.08 -0.58
N GLN A 21 -11.01 2.75 -0.59
CA GLN A 21 -12.17 1.87 -0.43
C GLN A 21 -11.88 0.72 0.55
N ARG A 22 -12.86 0.39 1.42
CA ARG A 22 -12.88 -0.82 2.24
C ARG A 22 -14.13 -1.65 1.92
N ALA A 23 -14.03 -2.97 1.94
CA ALA A 23 -15.19 -3.86 1.76
C ALA A 23 -16.18 -3.72 2.94
N GLY A 24 -17.45 -3.42 2.64
CA GLY A 24 -18.56 -3.40 3.61
C GLY A 24 -19.09 -2.02 4.02
N GLN A 25 -18.44 -0.91 3.64
CA GLN A 25 -18.97 0.45 3.81
C GLN A 25 -18.65 1.28 2.56
N VAL A 26 -19.68 1.81 1.91
CA VAL A 26 -19.55 2.72 0.76
C VAL A 26 -19.25 4.11 1.30
N LEU A 27 -17.98 4.41 1.53
CA LEU A 27 -17.50 5.79 1.45
C LEU A 27 -16.66 5.90 0.18
N THR A 28 -17.24 6.47 -0.87
CA THR A 28 -16.50 6.93 -2.05
C THR A 28 -16.16 8.39 -1.79
N LEU A 29 -14.89 8.71 -1.56
CA LEU A 29 -14.44 10.10 -1.59
C LEU A 29 -14.09 10.45 -3.05
N GLU A 30 -14.96 11.19 -3.72
CA GLU A 30 -14.67 11.80 -5.02
C GLU A 30 -14.26 13.26 -4.78
N VAL A 31 -13.02 13.62 -5.12
CA VAL A 31 -12.58 15.01 -5.12
C VAL A 31 -12.46 15.44 -6.57
N GLU A 32 -13.33 16.35 -7.00
CA GLU A 32 -13.23 17.04 -8.29
C GLU A 32 -12.34 18.27 -8.11
N PRO A 33 -11.28 18.47 -8.91
CA PRO A 33 -10.59 19.76 -8.96
C PRO A 33 -11.35 20.67 -9.92
N TRP A 34 -11.93 21.75 -9.39
CA TRP A 34 -12.60 22.74 -10.21
C TRP A 34 -11.60 23.79 -10.68
N SER A 35 -11.39 23.89 -11.99
CA SER A 35 -10.84 25.09 -12.59
C SER A 35 -11.99 26.07 -12.91
N GLN A 36 -12.01 27.22 -12.24
CA GLN A 36 -11.97 28.56 -12.83
C GLN A 36 -12.57 29.63 -11.90
N SER A 37 -11.76 30.67 -11.70
CA SER A 37 -12.13 32.05 -11.45
C SER A 37 -12.70 32.41 -10.08
N GLY A 38 -11.81 32.87 -9.19
CA GLY A 38 -12.14 34.04 -8.38
C GLY A 38 -11.86 33.98 -6.88
N LEU A 39 -11.41 32.85 -6.31
CA LEU A 39 -11.09 32.77 -4.89
C LEU A 39 -9.69 32.19 -4.68
N ASN A 40 -8.81 33.05 -4.16
CA ASN A 40 -7.40 32.80 -3.92
C ASN A 40 -7.22 32.02 -2.61
N THR A 41 -7.72 30.79 -2.55
CA THR A 41 -7.46 29.88 -1.43
C THR A 41 -6.92 28.58 -1.98
N VAL A 42 -5.60 28.49 -2.05
CA VAL A 42 -4.86 27.24 -2.21
C VAL A 42 -5.30 26.32 -1.07
N LEU A 43 -6.01 25.25 -1.40
CA LEU A 43 -6.28 24.18 -0.43
C LEU A 43 -5.02 23.33 -0.35
N GLU A 44 -4.23 23.56 0.70
CA GLU A 44 -3.08 22.72 0.98
C GLU A 44 -3.58 21.31 1.34
N PRO A 45 -2.98 20.21 0.84
CA PRO A 45 -3.37 18.84 1.17
C PRO A 45 -3.50 18.57 2.69
N THR A 46 -2.80 19.37 3.50
CA THR A 46 -2.88 19.37 4.97
C THR A 46 -4.23 19.78 5.55
N GLN A 47 -5.13 20.37 4.76
CA GLN A 47 -6.44 20.88 5.19
C GLN A 47 -7.57 19.86 4.99
N LEU A 48 -7.34 18.83 4.16
CA LEU A 48 -8.31 17.76 3.89
C LEU A 48 -8.74 16.99 5.15
N PRO A 49 -7.82 16.65 6.09
CA PRO A 49 -8.17 16.10 7.40
C PRO A 49 -9.22 16.88 8.19
N ALA A 50 -9.08 18.20 8.24
CA ALA A 50 -9.92 19.08 9.03
C ALA A 50 -11.34 19.11 8.46
N MET A 51 -11.45 19.04 7.13
CA MET A 51 -12.73 18.99 6.42
C MET A 51 -13.42 17.63 6.52
N LEU A 52 -12.65 16.54 6.63
CA LEU A 52 -13.19 15.18 6.79
C LEU A 52 -13.69 14.87 8.22
N THR A 53 -13.07 15.50 9.22
CA THR A 53 -13.33 15.24 10.65
C THR A 53 -14.14 16.33 11.33
N GLY A 54 -14.34 17.49 10.68
CA GLY A 54 -14.98 18.68 11.26
C GLY A 54 -14.12 19.39 12.32
N LEU A 55 -12.84 19.03 12.45
CA LEU A 55 -11.94 19.59 13.47
C LEU A 55 -11.01 20.62 12.81
N SER A 56 -11.12 21.88 13.24
CA SER A 56 -10.51 23.05 12.58
C SER A 56 -9.02 23.27 12.83
N GLN A 57 -8.29 22.32 13.44
CA GLN A 57 -6.84 22.45 13.62
C GLN A 57 -6.22 21.09 13.98
N GLY A 58 -5.32 20.61 13.14
CA GLY A 58 -4.49 19.44 13.44
C GLY A 58 -4.05 18.73 12.17
N HIS A 59 -2.73 18.72 11.92
CA HIS A 59 -2.10 17.83 10.96
C HIS A 59 -2.46 16.40 11.34
N ALA A 60 -2.94 15.64 10.37
CA ALA A 60 -3.57 14.39 10.66
C ALA A 60 -3.01 13.34 9.74
N ASP A 61 -2.31 12.44 10.39
CA ASP A 61 -1.47 11.48 9.76
C ASP A 61 -2.08 10.03 9.53
N VAL A 62 -2.20 9.15 10.56
CA VAL A 62 -2.78 7.76 10.51
C VAL A 62 -4.29 7.79 10.67
N LEU A 63 -5.02 7.03 9.87
CA LEU A 63 -6.42 6.72 10.14
C LEU A 63 -6.56 5.65 11.24
N THR A 64 -6.86 6.05 12.47
CA THR A 64 -7.19 5.16 13.60
C THR A 64 -8.70 4.89 13.65
N VAL A 65 -9.09 3.62 13.75
CA VAL A 65 -10.50 3.22 13.91
C VAL A 65 -10.73 2.79 15.36
N GLU A 66 -11.49 3.59 16.11
CA GLU A 66 -11.81 3.39 17.52
C GLU A 66 -12.76 2.19 17.73
N ALA A 67 -12.93 1.74 18.97
CA ALA A 67 -13.71 0.55 19.30
C ALA A 67 -15.23 0.70 19.03
N ASP A 68 -15.72 1.94 18.92
CA ASP A 68 -17.12 2.28 18.61
C ASP A 68 -17.38 2.46 17.11
N GLY A 69 -16.37 2.24 16.26
CA GLY A 69 -16.49 2.40 14.81
C GLY A 69 -16.34 3.83 14.30
N THR A 70 -16.07 4.81 15.18
CA THR A 70 -15.66 6.16 14.74
C THR A 70 -14.22 6.15 14.23
N MET A 71 -13.96 6.93 13.16
CA MET A 71 -12.63 7.06 12.57
C MET A 71 -11.99 8.38 13.02
N ARG A 72 -10.77 8.30 13.52
CA ARG A 72 -9.97 9.43 14.03
C ARG A 72 -8.62 9.45 13.32
N LEU A 73 -8.19 10.61 12.82
CA LEU A 73 -6.96 10.77 12.04
C LEU A 73 -5.80 11.26 12.96
N THR A 74 -4.61 10.63 12.90
CA THR A 74 -3.52 10.65 13.92
C THR A 74 -2.14 10.26 13.33
N GLN A 75 -1.24 11.17 12.94
CA GLN A 75 0.20 10.97 12.48
C GLN A 75 0.75 9.73 11.62
N ALA A 76 0.68 9.64 10.26
CA ALA A 76 1.27 8.70 9.26
C ALA A 76 1.07 9.06 7.75
N GLY A 77 2.16 9.04 6.97
CA GLY A 77 2.18 8.76 5.52
C GLY A 77 1.66 9.88 4.60
N THR A 78 2.54 10.53 3.84
CA THR A 78 2.12 11.50 2.82
C THR A 78 1.89 10.77 1.50
N ILE A 79 0.64 10.72 1.04
CA ILE A 79 0.30 10.30 -0.33
C ILE A 79 0.28 11.55 -1.19
N ILE A 80 1.16 11.62 -2.21
CA ILE A 80 1.20 12.72 -3.18
C ILE A 80 0.75 12.16 -4.53
N ALA A 81 -0.45 12.54 -4.97
CA ALA A 81 -0.86 12.38 -6.36
C ALA A 81 -0.49 13.68 -7.09
N SER A 82 0.68 13.71 -7.72
CA SER A 82 1.18 14.90 -8.43
C SER A 82 0.59 15.04 -9.83
N GLU A 83 0.20 13.92 -10.46
CA GLU A 83 -0.32 13.85 -11.84
C GLU A 83 -1.40 12.75 -11.95
N PRO A 84 -2.38 12.86 -12.87
CA PRO A 84 -3.35 11.79 -13.11
C PRO A 84 -2.65 10.45 -13.37
N GLY A 85 -3.12 9.38 -12.73
CA GLY A 85 -2.52 8.04 -12.88
C GLY A 85 -1.19 7.84 -12.13
N HIS A 86 -0.61 8.85 -11.47
CA HIS A 86 0.60 8.68 -10.65
C HIS A 86 0.27 8.58 -9.16
N VAL A 87 0.73 7.49 -8.51
CA VAL A 87 0.77 7.35 -7.06
C VAL A 87 2.19 7.48 -6.56
N SER A 88 2.46 8.48 -5.72
CA SER A 88 3.68 8.56 -4.91
C SER A 88 3.33 8.38 -3.44
N LEU A 89 3.91 7.37 -2.80
CA LEU A 89 3.70 7.05 -1.39
C LEU A 89 5.02 7.17 -0.62
N ALA A 90 4.96 7.83 0.54
CA ALA A 90 6.00 7.84 1.55
C ALA A 90 5.42 7.57 2.94
N GLY A 91 6.22 6.97 3.83
CA GLY A 91 5.84 6.62 5.20
C GLY A 91 5.15 5.25 5.33
N ASP A 92 4.48 5.03 6.46
CA ASP A 92 4.08 3.69 6.89
C ASP A 92 2.60 3.37 6.63
N ILE A 93 2.35 2.25 5.95
CA ILE A 93 1.04 1.59 5.85
C ILE A 93 1.16 0.21 6.48
N TYR A 94 0.29 -0.08 7.45
CA TYR A 94 0.24 -1.39 8.09
C TYR A 94 -1.18 -1.93 8.18
N THR A 95 -1.30 -3.24 8.08
CA THR A 95 -2.50 -3.99 8.47
C THR A 95 -2.19 -4.75 9.78
N ARG A 96 -3.23 -5.13 10.52
CA ARG A 96 -3.08 -5.88 11.79
C ARG A 96 -4.11 -6.99 11.84
N GLY A 97 -3.69 -8.19 12.23
CA GLY A 97 -4.59 -9.33 12.36
C GLY A 97 -3.86 -10.62 12.74
N ILE A 98 -4.65 -11.66 13.01
CA ILE A 98 -4.13 -13.03 13.13
C ILE A 98 -3.60 -13.50 11.77
N GLN A 99 -4.33 -13.19 10.70
CA GLN A 99 -3.83 -13.21 9.33
C GLN A 99 -3.48 -11.77 8.94
N GLY A 100 -2.38 -11.61 8.20
CA GLY A 100 -2.03 -10.32 7.62
C GLY A 100 -3.10 -9.84 6.64
N GLY A 101 -3.38 -8.55 6.63
CA GLY A 101 -4.36 -7.96 5.73
C GLY A 101 -3.87 -7.86 4.29
N GLN A 102 -4.62 -7.15 3.46
CA GLN A 102 -4.20 -6.86 2.08
C GLN A 102 -3.87 -5.38 1.92
N ILE A 103 -2.72 -5.08 1.32
CA ILE A 103 -2.32 -3.73 0.89
C ILE A 103 -2.23 -3.74 -0.64
N SER A 104 -2.84 -2.76 -1.29
CA SER A 104 -2.78 -2.60 -2.76
C SER A 104 -2.49 -1.15 -3.13
N ILE A 105 -1.37 -0.92 -3.82
CA ILE A 105 -0.94 0.39 -4.32
C ILE A 105 -0.97 0.35 -5.85
N LEU A 106 -1.90 1.08 -6.46
CA LEU A 106 -2.25 0.94 -7.88
C LEU A 106 -2.29 2.30 -8.60
N GLY A 107 -1.78 2.34 -9.82
CA GLY A 107 -1.77 3.53 -10.69
C GLY A 107 -1.01 3.20 -11.98
N ASP A 108 -1.05 4.08 -12.97
CA ASP A 108 -0.26 3.94 -14.20
C ASP A 108 1.24 4.10 -13.91
N ASN A 109 1.57 4.98 -12.96
CA ASN A 109 2.91 5.14 -12.41
C ASN A 109 2.86 4.98 -10.90
N VAL A 110 3.71 4.13 -10.32
CA VAL A 110 3.77 3.90 -8.87
C VAL A 110 5.19 4.20 -8.37
N SER A 111 5.30 5.02 -7.34
CA SER A 111 6.56 5.36 -6.68
C SER A 111 6.45 5.20 -5.17
N LEU A 112 7.27 4.31 -4.61
CA LEU A 112 7.45 4.17 -3.16
C LEU A 112 8.78 4.83 -2.78
N ILE A 113 8.72 5.87 -1.95
CA ILE A 113 9.86 6.66 -1.48
C ILE A 113 9.87 6.59 0.04
N ASP A 114 10.88 5.97 0.66
CA ASP A 114 10.94 5.80 2.12
C ASP A 114 9.61 5.28 2.69
N ALA A 115 9.07 4.23 2.05
CA ALA A 115 7.75 3.70 2.37
C ALA A 115 7.85 2.33 3.04
N THR A 116 7.12 2.16 4.14
CA THR A 116 6.96 0.87 4.81
C THR A 116 5.57 0.32 4.53
N LEU A 117 5.47 -0.80 3.83
CA LEU A 117 4.22 -1.55 3.65
C LEU A 117 4.29 -2.84 4.49
N ARG A 118 3.45 -2.95 5.52
CA ARG A 118 3.46 -4.08 6.44
C ARG A 118 2.11 -4.81 6.46
N ALA A 119 2.09 -5.99 5.86
CA ALA A 119 1.00 -6.94 5.88
C ALA A 119 1.31 -8.18 6.75
N ASP A 120 2.11 -8.02 7.80
CA ASP A 120 2.45 -9.12 8.71
C ASP A 120 1.22 -9.62 9.49
N GLY A 121 1.20 -10.90 9.81
CA GLY A 121 0.15 -11.52 10.64
C GLY A 121 0.72 -12.52 11.64
N HIS A 122 -0.01 -12.79 12.73
CA HIS A 122 0.49 -13.67 13.80
C HIS A 122 0.52 -15.16 13.42
N GLN A 123 -0.39 -15.63 12.57
CA GLN A 123 -0.51 -17.03 12.15
C GLN A 123 -0.47 -17.20 10.63
N GLN A 124 -0.41 -16.11 9.87
CA GLN A 124 -0.24 -16.13 8.42
C GLN A 124 0.15 -14.74 7.94
N GLY A 125 1.12 -14.64 7.05
CA GLY A 125 1.43 -13.39 6.37
C GLY A 125 0.29 -12.95 5.44
N GLY A 126 0.19 -11.64 5.20
CA GLY A 126 -0.84 -11.03 4.38
C GLY A 126 -0.49 -10.95 2.90
N ARG A 127 -1.08 -9.98 2.21
CA ARG A 127 -0.86 -9.76 0.77
C ARG A 127 -0.49 -8.32 0.48
N ILE A 128 0.53 -8.10 -0.34
CA ILE A 128 0.90 -6.79 -0.85
C ILE A 128 0.91 -6.83 -2.38
N HIS A 129 0.24 -5.86 -3.00
CA HIS A 129 0.25 -5.67 -4.45
C HIS A 129 0.71 -4.24 -4.76
N VAL A 130 1.77 -4.10 -5.52
CA VAL A 130 2.30 -2.80 -5.98
C VAL A 130 2.35 -2.82 -7.50
N GLY A 131 1.54 -1.96 -8.12
CA GLY A 131 1.52 -1.79 -9.57
C GLY A 131 0.86 -2.91 -10.37
N GLY A 132 0.30 -3.95 -9.74
CA GLY A 132 -0.47 -4.95 -10.50
C GLY A 132 -0.74 -6.27 -9.78
N SER A 133 -1.35 -7.19 -10.52
CA SER A 133 -1.56 -8.59 -10.12
C SER A 133 -0.35 -9.46 -10.50
N TYR A 134 -0.34 -10.71 -10.01
CA TYR A 134 0.66 -11.73 -10.35
C TYR A 134 0.86 -11.82 -11.86
N GLN A 135 2.11 -11.73 -12.33
CA GLN A 135 2.46 -11.76 -13.75
C GLN A 135 1.70 -10.73 -14.62
N GLY A 136 1.23 -9.62 -14.02
CA GLY A 136 0.38 -8.63 -14.70
C GLY A 136 -0.95 -9.20 -15.17
N SER A 137 -1.38 -10.31 -14.59
CA SER A 137 -2.58 -11.04 -14.96
C SER A 137 -3.53 -11.08 -13.78
N GLY A 138 -4.70 -10.45 -13.91
CA GLY A 138 -5.66 -10.42 -12.83
C GLY A 138 -6.60 -9.23 -12.88
N PRO A 139 -7.40 -9.02 -11.81
CA PRO A 139 -8.40 -7.97 -11.77
C PRO A 139 -7.82 -6.58 -11.47
N MET A 140 -6.56 -6.48 -11.03
CA MET A 140 -5.93 -5.19 -10.75
C MET A 140 -5.38 -4.57 -12.04
N PRO A 141 -5.52 -3.26 -12.24
CA PRO A 141 -4.82 -2.57 -13.32
C PRO A 141 -3.30 -2.71 -13.12
N ASN A 142 -2.58 -2.78 -14.24
CA ASN A 142 -1.13 -2.80 -14.24
C ASN A 142 -0.59 -1.38 -14.39
N ALA A 143 0.44 -1.05 -13.62
CA ALA A 143 1.26 0.12 -13.83
C ALA A 143 2.09 -0.05 -15.10
N ASP A 144 2.35 1.05 -15.82
CA ASP A 144 3.41 1.09 -16.82
C ASP A 144 4.79 1.12 -16.13
N TYR A 145 4.92 1.87 -15.03
CA TYR A 145 6.18 2.02 -14.31
C TYR A 145 5.99 1.87 -12.80
N THR A 146 6.83 1.04 -12.19
CA THR A 146 6.92 0.91 -10.73
C THR A 146 8.35 1.19 -10.27
N TRP A 147 8.51 2.12 -9.33
CA TRP A 147 9.78 2.48 -8.72
C TRP A 147 9.69 2.37 -7.20
N ILE A 148 10.63 1.63 -6.60
CA ILE A 148 10.73 1.43 -5.15
C ILE A 148 12.14 1.80 -4.72
N SER A 149 12.23 2.81 -3.85
CA SER A 149 13.48 3.33 -3.31
C SER A 149 14.20 2.34 -2.39
N SER A 150 15.48 2.58 -2.13
CA SER A 150 16.32 1.70 -1.30
C SER A 150 16.00 1.73 0.19
N ASP A 151 15.36 2.80 0.65
CA ASP A 151 14.84 2.97 2.01
C ASP A 151 13.42 2.42 2.18
N SER A 152 12.77 1.95 1.12
CA SER A 152 11.45 1.31 1.23
C SER A 152 11.53 -0.14 1.73
N HIS A 153 10.50 -0.55 2.48
CA HIS A 153 10.40 -1.87 3.10
C HIS A 153 9.01 -2.48 2.91
N LEU A 154 8.92 -3.70 2.38
CA LEU A 154 7.67 -4.42 2.18
C LEU A 154 7.72 -5.72 2.98
N SER A 155 6.76 -5.97 3.87
CA SER A 155 6.72 -7.19 4.67
C SER A 155 5.36 -7.85 4.70
N ALA A 156 5.34 -9.17 4.58
CA ALA A 156 4.16 -9.99 4.74
C ALA A 156 4.53 -11.25 5.53
N ASN A 157 5.17 -11.09 6.68
CA ASN A 157 5.68 -12.21 7.47
C ASN A 157 4.58 -12.87 8.32
N ALA A 158 4.78 -14.14 8.64
CA ALA A 158 4.15 -14.75 9.81
C ALA A 158 5.00 -14.49 11.07
N LEU A 159 4.39 -13.94 12.12
CA LEU A 159 5.10 -13.56 13.35
C LEU A 159 5.11 -14.67 14.43
N GLY A 160 4.29 -15.71 14.26
CA GLY A 160 4.10 -16.80 15.23
C GLY A 160 4.28 -18.17 14.57
N GLN A 161 3.21 -18.96 14.51
CA GLN A 161 3.15 -20.22 13.77
C GLN A 161 2.26 -20.01 12.55
N GLY A 162 2.84 -20.01 11.36
CA GLY A 162 2.16 -19.65 10.14
C GLY A 162 3.08 -19.51 8.94
N ASP A 163 2.50 -19.57 7.75
CA ASP A 163 3.24 -19.39 6.51
C ASP A 163 3.41 -17.90 6.19
N GLY A 164 4.51 -17.58 5.52
CA GLY A 164 4.74 -16.26 4.94
C GLY A 164 3.65 -15.89 3.93
N GLY A 165 3.49 -14.59 3.73
CA GLY A 165 2.48 -14.00 2.88
C GLY A 165 2.90 -13.93 1.41
N HIS A 166 2.18 -13.11 0.64
CA HIS A 166 2.46 -12.92 -0.78
C HIS A 166 2.71 -11.44 -1.10
N ILE A 167 3.80 -11.15 -1.79
CA ILE A 167 4.13 -9.80 -2.23
C ILE A 167 4.34 -9.80 -3.74
N ILE A 168 3.56 -8.99 -4.44
CA ILE A 168 3.65 -8.83 -5.89
C ILE A 168 4.00 -7.38 -6.21
N VAL A 169 5.09 -7.18 -6.95
CA VAL A 169 5.50 -5.91 -7.52
C VAL A 169 5.55 -6.08 -9.04
N TRP A 170 4.76 -5.28 -9.75
CA TRP A 170 4.57 -5.41 -11.19
C TRP A 170 4.62 -4.06 -11.91
N ALA A 171 5.09 -4.10 -13.17
CA ALA A 171 4.87 -3.05 -14.15
C ALA A 171 4.97 -3.62 -15.59
N ASP A 172 4.23 -3.04 -16.54
CA ASP A 172 4.22 -3.45 -17.94
C ASP A 172 5.48 -2.94 -18.69
N GLN A 173 5.96 -1.72 -18.42
CA GLN A 173 7.17 -1.18 -19.08
C GLN A 173 8.43 -1.41 -18.25
N SER A 174 8.45 -0.96 -16.99
CA SER A 174 9.65 -1.12 -16.16
C SER A 174 9.36 -1.15 -14.67
N THR A 175 9.92 -2.15 -14.00
CA THR A 175 10.04 -2.19 -12.54
C THR A 175 11.47 -1.89 -12.14
N GLN A 176 11.64 -0.92 -11.23
CA GLN A 176 12.91 -0.61 -10.57
C GLN A 176 12.74 -0.83 -9.07
N PHE A 177 13.31 -1.92 -8.56
CA PHE A 177 13.20 -2.30 -7.17
C PHE A 177 14.55 -2.18 -6.48
N ARG A 178 14.65 -1.33 -5.46
CA ARG A 178 15.89 -1.15 -4.68
C ARG A 178 15.72 -1.39 -3.18
N GLY A 179 14.49 -1.60 -2.73
CA GLY A 179 14.15 -1.71 -1.31
C GLY A 179 14.43 -3.09 -0.71
N ASN A 180 13.77 -3.34 0.41
CA ASN A 180 13.79 -4.62 1.11
C ASN A 180 12.40 -5.26 1.04
N VAL A 181 12.33 -6.56 0.79
CA VAL A 181 11.07 -7.29 0.72
C VAL A 181 11.14 -8.64 1.44
N GLU A 182 10.19 -8.92 2.32
CA GLU A 182 10.20 -10.13 3.12
C GLU A 182 8.80 -10.77 3.23
N ALA A 183 8.77 -12.09 3.12
CA ALA A 183 7.59 -12.90 3.38
C ALA A 183 8.04 -14.18 4.09
N GLU A 184 8.54 -14.04 5.31
CA GLU A 184 9.10 -15.13 6.10
C GLU A 184 8.03 -15.99 6.75
N GLY A 185 8.32 -17.28 6.84
CA GLY A 185 7.58 -18.24 7.65
C GLY A 185 7.80 -18.00 9.15
N GLY A 186 6.82 -18.40 9.94
CA GLY A 186 6.77 -18.13 11.37
C GLY A 186 7.92 -18.78 12.15
N PRO A 187 8.47 -18.09 13.18
CA PRO A 187 9.56 -18.64 14.00
C PRO A 187 9.15 -19.91 14.78
N LEU A 188 7.84 -20.14 14.98
CA LEU A 188 7.30 -21.31 15.67
C LEU A 188 6.85 -22.43 14.71
N GLY A 189 6.98 -22.24 13.40
CA GLY A 189 6.49 -23.16 12.37
C GLY A 189 5.83 -22.45 11.20
N GLY A 190 5.80 -23.11 10.05
CA GLY A 190 5.24 -22.60 8.79
C GLY A 190 6.32 -22.33 7.74
N ASP A 191 5.89 -22.34 6.48
CA ASP A 191 6.77 -22.21 5.32
C ASP A 191 6.97 -20.74 4.93
N GLY A 192 8.01 -20.48 4.15
CA GLY A 192 8.27 -19.20 3.52
C GLY A 192 7.13 -18.84 2.59
N GLY A 193 6.89 -17.55 2.44
CA GLY A 193 5.87 -17.02 1.55
C GLY A 193 6.34 -16.96 0.11
N PHE A 194 5.76 -16.01 -0.63
CA PHE A 194 6.05 -15.83 -2.04
C PHE A 194 6.28 -14.35 -2.37
N ILE A 195 7.34 -14.07 -3.13
CA ILE A 195 7.65 -12.73 -3.64
C ILE A 195 7.81 -12.79 -5.15
N GLU A 196 7.04 -11.96 -5.86
CA GLU A 196 7.29 -11.61 -7.26
C GLU A 196 7.71 -10.16 -7.36
N VAL A 197 8.85 -9.90 -8.00
CA VAL A 197 9.23 -8.57 -8.47
C VAL A 197 9.54 -8.67 -9.96
N SER A 198 8.64 -8.15 -10.78
CA SER A 198 8.69 -8.32 -12.23
C SER A 198 8.41 -7.01 -12.95
N GLY A 199 9.07 -6.83 -14.09
CA GLY A 199 8.65 -5.86 -15.09
C GLY A 199 8.61 -6.54 -16.45
N LYS A 200 7.47 -6.48 -17.14
CA LYS A 200 7.22 -7.25 -18.37
C LYS A 200 8.22 -6.92 -19.47
N SER A 201 8.50 -5.64 -19.70
CA SER A 201 9.52 -5.22 -20.66
C SER A 201 10.92 -5.07 -20.05
N ARG A 202 11.02 -4.61 -18.79
CA ARG A 202 12.31 -4.43 -18.10
C ARG A 202 12.18 -4.58 -16.59
N LEU A 203 13.15 -5.27 -15.99
CA LEU A 203 13.37 -5.30 -14.55
C LEU A 203 14.77 -4.75 -14.23
N VAL A 204 14.83 -3.84 -13.26
CA VAL A 204 16.06 -3.50 -12.53
C VAL A 204 15.82 -3.90 -11.08
N PHE A 205 16.54 -4.91 -10.62
CA PHE A 205 16.50 -5.38 -9.25
C PHE A 205 17.86 -5.13 -8.59
N ASP A 206 17.85 -4.27 -7.58
CA ASP A 206 19.01 -3.87 -6.77
C ASP A 206 18.57 -3.71 -5.31
N GLY A 207 17.80 -4.69 -4.83
CA GLY A 207 17.23 -4.75 -3.49
C GLY A 207 17.58 -6.05 -2.77
N GLN A 208 17.02 -6.22 -1.58
CA GLN A 208 17.19 -7.42 -0.76
C GLN A 208 15.85 -8.14 -0.59
N PHE A 209 15.90 -9.47 -0.49
CA PHE A 209 14.71 -10.26 -0.21
C PHE A 209 14.96 -11.34 0.85
N SER A 210 13.91 -11.71 1.58
CA SER A 210 13.92 -12.87 2.48
C SER A 210 12.62 -13.66 2.40
N LEU A 211 12.76 -14.97 2.23
CA LEU A 211 11.68 -15.97 2.24
C LEU A 211 12.00 -17.08 3.24
N GLN A 212 12.80 -16.76 4.27
CA GLN A 212 13.25 -17.74 5.24
C GLN A 212 12.09 -18.33 6.05
N ALA A 213 12.26 -19.58 6.45
CA ALA A 213 11.33 -20.30 7.30
C ALA A 213 12.14 -21.11 8.32
N PRO A 214 12.35 -20.58 9.54
CA PRO A 214 13.25 -21.22 10.51
C PRO A 214 12.86 -22.66 10.89
N GLN A 215 11.57 -23.01 10.74
CA GLN A 215 10.99 -24.30 11.11
C GLN A 215 10.20 -24.94 9.95
N GLY A 216 10.36 -24.44 8.71
CA GLY A 216 9.63 -24.88 7.53
C GLY A 216 10.49 -24.88 6.27
N GLU A 217 9.86 -25.01 5.11
CA GLU A 217 10.52 -24.85 3.81
C GLU A 217 10.63 -23.38 3.44
N ALA A 218 11.80 -22.93 2.96
CA ALA A 218 11.95 -21.59 2.42
C ALA A 218 11.21 -21.45 1.08
N GLY A 219 10.70 -20.25 0.79
CA GLY A 219 9.92 -19.93 -0.41
C GLY A 219 10.72 -19.60 -1.66
#